data_AF-A0A316MX72-F1
#
_entry.id   AF-A0A316MX72-F1
#
_cell.length_a   1.000
_cell.length_b   1.000
_cell.length_c   1.000
_cell.angle_alpha   90.00
_cell.angle_beta   90.00
_cell.angle_gamma   90.00
#
_symmetry.space_group_name_H-M   'P 1'
#
loop_
_entity.id
_entity.type
_entity.pdbx_description
1 polymer ?
#
loop_
_entity_poly.entity_id
_entity_poly.type
_entity_poly.pdbx_seq_one_letter_code
_entity_poly.pdbx_strand_id
1 'polypeptide(L)'
;MQDFFDRLMEMGRYPDLTRKEVFVRDRQYFDQILYKNHRFRHEYAEAYQTWARAAGADRASRRKLLPLRIESAVRLMGEDEVRALFARVLDAAVPPESVPAGLDFRDTLPGGACDADPACAALMEPLRRFWLRLALPDVWEEDEL
;
A
#
# COMPACT_ATOMS: atom_id res chain seq x y z
N MET A 1 9.73 -10.13 -1.52
CA MET A 1 8.90 -9.00 -2.00
C MET A 1 9.71 -7.95 -2.74
N GLN A 2 10.85 -7.49 -2.20
CA GLN A 2 11.72 -6.54 -2.90
C GLN A 2 12.16 -7.08 -4.27
N ASP A 3 12.64 -8.33 -4.33
CA ASP A 3 13.04 -8.99 -5.58
C ASP A 3 11.94 -9.02 -6.65
N PHE A 4 10.66 -9.14 -6.24
CA PHE A 4 9.56 -9.04 -7.19
C PHE A 4 9.51 -7.64 -7.80
N PHE A 5 9.59 -6.60 -6.98
CA PHE A 5 9.48 -5.21 -7.43
C PHE A 5 10.69 -4.71 -8.23
N ASP A 6 11.87 -5.29 -8.01
CA ASP A 6 13.10 -4.91 -8.74
C ASP A 6 13.19 -5.52 -10.14
N ARG A 7 12.36 -6.53 -10.45
CA ARG A 7 12.27 -7.09 -11.80
C ARG A 7 11.60 -6.10 -12.75
N LEU A 8 11.95 -6.20 -14.04
CA LEU A 8 11.23 -5.51 -15.11
C LEU A 8 9.78 -6.02 -15.20
N MET A 9 8.90 -5.18 -15.74
CA MET A 9 7.54 -5.61 -16.10
C MET A 9 7.57 -6.65 -17.22
N GLU A 10 8.45 -6.48 -18.21
CA GLU A 10 8.61 -7.36 -19.39
C GLU A 10 7.31 -7.53 -20.22
N MET A 11 6.28 -6.73 -19.95
CA MET A 11 4.97 -6.84 -20.56
C MET A 11 4.20 -5.52 -20.52
N GLY A 12 3.16 -5.43 -21.37
CA GLY A 12 2.22 -4.34 -21.32
C GLY A 12 2.77 -3.01 -21.85
N ARG A 13 2.34 -1.90 -21.25
CA ARG A 13 2.62 -0.51 -21.65
C ARG A 13 4.02 -0.05 -21.25
N TYR A 14 4.57 -0.65 -20.20
CA TYR A 14 5.86 -0.23 -19.61
C TYR A 14 6.81 -1.42 -19.45
N PRO A 15 7.14 -2.17 -20.52
CA PRO A 15 7.93 -3.40 -20.42
C PRO A 15 9.33 -3.17 -19.86
N ASP A 16 9.92 -2.01 -20.13
CA ASP A 16 11.30 -1.65 -19.77
C ASP A 16 11.40 -0.98 -18.39
N LEU A 17 10.28 -0.71 -17.73
CA LEU A 17 10.28 -0.19 -16.36
C LEU A 17 10.26 -1.34 -15.36
N THR A 18 10.88 -1.11 -14.21
CA THR A 18 10.73 -2.04 -13.08
C THR A 18 9.28 -2.06 -12.59
N ARG A 19 8.88 -3.19 -12.01
CA ARG A 19 7.56 -3.34 -11.38
C ARG A 19 7.37 -2.28 -10.28
N LYS A 20 8.44 -1.92 -9.56
CA LYS A 20 8.49 -0.79 -8.63
C LYS A 20 8.12 0.53 -9.31
N GLU A 21 8.79 0.90 -10.39
CA GLU A 21 8.53 2.17 -11.08
C GLU A 21 7.09 2.25 -11.57
N VAL A 22 6.54 1.15 -12.09
CA VAL A 22 5.13 1.11 -12.51
C VAL A 22 4.18 1.22 -11.32
N PHE A 23 4.46 0.50 -10.22
CA PHE A 23 3.69 0.61 -8.99
C PHE A 23 3.62 2.03 -8.44
N VAL A 24 4.74 2.76 -8.48
CA VAL A 24 4.84 4.14 -7.96
C VAL A 24 4.23 5.16 -8.93
N ARG A 25 4.51 5.06 -10.24
CA ARG A 25 4.09 6.06 -11.24
C ARG A 25 2.66 5.87 -11.72
N ASP A 26 2.19 4.62 -11.81
CA ASP A 26 0.89 4.27 -12.41
C ASP A 26 0.27 3.08 -11.65
N ARG A 27 -0.13 3.35 -10.40
CA ARG A 27 -0.71 2.32 -9.52
C ARG A 27 -1.94 1.66 -10.12
N GLN A 28 -2.79 2.44 -10.79
CA GLN A 28 -3.99 1.91 -11.45
C GLN A 28 -3.62 0.88 -12.52
N TYR A 29 -2.61 1.16 -13.34
CA TYR A 29 -2.14 0.22 -14.34
C TYR A 29 -1.50 -1.02 -13.72
N PHE A 30 -0.69 -0.85 -12.67
CA PHE A 30 -0.11 -1.97 -11.93
C PHE A 30 -1.21 -2.92 -11.42
N ASP A 31 -2.23 -2.37 -10.73
CA ASP A 31 -3.35 -3.15 -10.21
C ASP A 31 -4.13 -3.81 -11.36
N GLN A 32 -4.32 -3.12 -12.48
CA GLN A 32 -4.98 -3.69 -13.65
C GLN A 32 -4.23 -4.92 -14.19
N ILE A 33 -2.89 -4.86 -14.34
CA ILE A 33 -2.10 -6.02 -14.76
C ILE A 33 -2.22 -7.12 -13.71
N LEU A 34 -2.07 -6.77 -12.43
CA LEU A 34 -2.14 -7.72 -11.33
C LEU A 34 -3.44 -8.53 -11.35
N TYR A 35 -4.58 -7.91 -11.64
CA TYR A 35 -5.86 -8.62 -11.62
C TYR A 35 -6.29 -9.21 -12.98
N LYS A 36 -5.64 -8.84 -14.09
CA LYS A 36 -6.02 -9.34 -15.43
C LYS A 36 -5.01 -10.32 -16.04
N ASN A 37 -3.75 -10.31 -15.62
CA ASN A 37 -2.72 -11.21 -16.13
C ASN A 37 -2.43 -12.32 -15.12
N HIS A 38 -2.84 -13.55 -15.46
CA HIS A 38 -2.69 -14.72 -14.58
C HIS A 38 -1.24 -14.99 -14.18
N ARG A 39 -0.30 -14.91 -15.14
CA ARG A 39 1.12 -15.16 -14.85
C ARG A 39 1.67 -14.12 -13.88
N PHE A 40 1.42 -12.84 -14.12
CA PHE A 40 1.88 -11.77 -13.25
C PHE A 40 1.26 -11.87 -11.86
N ARG A 41 -0.03 -12.21 -11.78
CA ARG A 41 -0.74 -12.40 -10.53
C ARG A 41 -0.17 -13.55 -9.71
N HIS A 42 0.08 -14.69 -10.34
CA HIS A 42 0.72 -15.84 -9.71
C HIS A 42 2.11 -15.48 -9.17
N GLU A 43 2.97 -14.86 -10.00
CA GLU A 43 4.31 -14.41 -9.56
C GLU A 43 4.24 -13.43 -8.37
N TYR A 44 3.24 -12.54 -8.35
CA TYR A 44 3.02 -11.63 -7.22
C TYR A 44 2.55 -12.40 -5.98
N ALA A 45 1.59 -13.30 -6.12
CA ALA A 45 1.01 -14.08 -5.03
C ALA A 45 2.07 -14.97 -4.35
N GLU A 46 2.94 -15.63 -5.11
CA GLU A 46 4.06 -16.41 -4.56
C GLU A 46 5.03 -15.52 -3.76
N ALA A 47 5.38 -14.36 -4.30
CA ALA A 47 6.27 -13.41 -3.64
C ALA A 47 5.63 -12.82 -2.36
N TYR A 48 4.32 -12.54 -2.42
CA TYR A 48 3.53 -12.02 -1.31
C TYR A 48 3.37 -13.04 -0.20
N GLN A 49 3.06 -14.31 -0.52
CA GLN A 49 2.98 -15.39 0.46
C GLN A 49 4.32 -15.65 1.14
N THR A 50 5.40 -15.69 0.38
CA THR A 50 6.75 -15.85 0.94
C THR A 50 7.07 -14.73 1.93
N TRP A 51 6.75 -13.48 1.55
CA TRP A 51 6.91 -12.31 2.42
C TRP A 51 6.02 -12.36 3.66
N ALA A 52 4.75 -12.74 3.51
CA ALA A 52 3.79 -12.88 4.59
C ALA A 52 4.23 -13.94 5.61
N ARG A 53 4.71 -15.11 5.14
CA ARG A 53 5.23 -16.18 5.99
C ARG A 53 6.46 -15.73 6.78
N ALA A 54 7.37 -14.98 6.16
CA ALA A 54 8.52 -14.39 6.85
C ALA A 54 8.11 -13.38 7.95
N ALA A 55 6.95 -12.74 7.80
CA ALA A 55 6.33 -11.90 8.81
C ALA A 55 5.47 -12.68 9.84
N GLY A 56 5.48 -14.01 9.81
CA GLY A 56 4.70 -14.85 10.73
C GLY A 56 3.19 -14.80 10.48
N ALA A 57 2.78 -14.53 9.23
CA ALA A 57 1.38 -14.50 8.83
C ALA A 57 1.09 -15.49 7.69
N ASP A 58 -0.18 -15.87 7.63
CA ASP A 58 -0.78 -16.73 6.62
C ASP A 58 -2.10 -16.11 6.15
N ARG A 59 -2.83 -16.81 5.28
CA ARG A 59 -4.11 -16.33 4.74
C ARG A 59 -5.13 -16.06 5.85
N ALA A 60 -5.21 -16.92 6.86
CA ALA A 60 -6.17 -16.78 7.97
C ALA A 60 -5.86 -15.55 8.84
N SER A 61 -4.58 -15.20 8.97
CA SER A 61 -4.09 -14.08 9.76
C SER A 61 -3.74 -12.82 8.95
N ARG A 62 -4.06 -12.80 7.64
CA ARG A 62 -3.70 -11.74 6.69
C ARG A 62 -4.07 -10.32 7.12
N ARG A 63 -5.13 -10.15 7.91
CA ARG A 63 -5.52 -8.85 8.50
C ARG A 63 -4.38 -8.19 9.31
N LYS A 64 -3.50 -8.99 9.92
CA LYS A 64 -2.34 -8.51 10.67
C LYS A 64 -1.24 -7.92 9.78
N LEU A 65 -1.28 -8.20 8.47
CA LEU A 65 -0.29 -7.70 7.52
C LEU A 65 -0.58 -6.28 7.06
N LEU A 66 -1.75 -5.70 7.35
CA LEU A 66 -2.09 -4.36 6.85
C LEU A 66 -1.02 -3.30 7.20
N PRO A 67 -0.53 -3.18 8.45
CA PRO A 67 0.56 -2.24 8.76
C PRO A 67 1.81 -2.50 7.91
N LEU A 68 2.24 -3.77 7.82
CA LEU A 68 3.44 -4.17 7.06
C LEU A 68 3.30 -3.93 5.56
N ARG A 69 2.09 -4.08 5.00
CA ARG A 69 1.78 -3.79 3.60
C ARG A 69 1.87 -2.29 3.31
N ILE A 70 1.41 -1.45 4.25
CA ILE A 70 1.53 0.01 4.13
C ILE A 70 3.01 0.40 4.22
N GLU A 71 3.72 -0.07 5.24
CA GLU A 71 5.15 0.23 5.40
C GLU A 71 5.98 -0.18 4.18
N SER A 72 5.70 -1.35 3.61
CA SER A 72 6.39 -1.81 2.40
C SER A 72 6.10 -0.91 1.21
N ALA A 73 4.85 -0.46 1.03
CA ALA A 73 4.50 0.51 -0.01
C ALA A 73 5.20 1.86 0.21
N VAL A 74 5.28 2.34 1.46
CA VAL A 74 6.01 3.57 1.81
C VAL A 74 7.48 3.45 1.46
N ARG A 75 8.13 2.31 1.75
CA ARG A 75 9.55 2.07 1.38
C ARG A 75 9.74 2.04 -0.13
N LEU A 76 8.80 1.49 -0.89
CA LEU A 76 8.87 1.45 -2.35
C LEU A 76 8.72 2.86 -2.97
N MET A 77 7.79 3.66 -2.44
CA MET A 77 7.51 5.01 -2.94
C MET A 77 8.52 6.06 -2.47
N GLY A 78 9.08 5.88 -1.27
CA GLY A 78 9.88 6.87 -0.57
C GLY A 78 9.02 7.73 0.36
N GLU A 79 9.56 8.05 1.54
CA GLU A 79 8.80 8.79 2.57
C GLU A 79 8.40 10.20 2.13
N ASP A 80 9.25 10.89 1.37
CA ASP A 80 8.96 12.26 0.91
C ASP A 80 7.77 12.30 -0.05
N GLU A 81 7.68 11.33 -0.96
CA GLU A 81 6.54 11.21 -1.88
C GLU A 81 5.25 10.91 -1.11
N VAL A 82 5.32 10.03 -0.11
CA VAL A 82 4.16 9.70 0.75
C VAL A 82 3.74 10.92 1.57
N ARG A 83 4.67 11.69 2.14
CA ARG A 83 4.37 12.95 2.83
C ARG A 83 3.65 13.93 1.91
N ALA A 84 4.14 14.09 0.68
CA ALA A 84 3.55 14.99 -0.31
C ALA A 84 2.14 14.53 -0.75
N LEU A 85 1.90 13.22 -0.88
CA LEU A 85 0.57 12.68 -1.17
C LEU A 85 -0.37 12.80 0.02
N PHE A 86 0.11 12.51 1.22
CA PHE A 86 -0.65 12.62 2.46
C PHE A 86 -1.15 14.04 2.70
N ALA A 87 -0.28 15.05 2.53
CA ALA A 87 -0.67 16.46 2.63
C ALA A 87 -1.79 16.82 1.64
N ARG A 88 -1.68 16.38 0.38
CA ARG A 88 -2.72 16.59 -0.64
C ARG A 88 -4.05 15.93 -0.27
N VAL A 89 -4.02 14.75 0.37
CA VAL A 89 -5.24 14.08 0.84
C VAL A 89 -5.86 14.83 2.01
N LEU A 90 -5.07 15.31 2.96
CA LEU A 90 -5.57 16.14 4.05
C LEU A 90 -6.26 17.40 3.51
N ASP A 91 -5.59 18.14 2.62
CA ASP A 91 -6.13 19.37 2.02
C ASP A 91 -7.45 19.13 1.25
N ALA A 92 -7.59 17.97 0.61
CA ALA A 92 -8.75 17.66 -0.23
C ALA A 92 -9.92 17.01 0.53
N ALA A 93 -9.64 16.25 1.59
CA ALA A 93 -10.62 15.37 2.23
C ALA A 93 -10.97 15.76 3.67
N VAL A 94 -10.21 16.66 4.29
CA VAL A 94 -10.36 17.04 5.70
C VAL A 94 -10.38 18.57 5.83
N PRO A 95 -11.34 19.16 6.57
CA PRO A 95 -11.32 20.59 6.84
C PRO A 95 -10.02 21.00 7.58
N PRO A 96 -9.33 22.09 7.18
CA PRO A 96 -8.06 22.49 7.79
C PRO A 96 -8.10 22.64 9.31
N GLU A 97 -9.21 23.14 9.86
CA GLU A 97 -9.44 23.29 11.30
C GLU A 97 -9.53 21.98 12.07
N SER A 98 -9.75 20.86 11.36
CA SER A 98 -9.84 19.52 11.94
C SER A 98 -8.51 18.78 11.93
N VAL A 99 -7.46 19.35 11.34
CA VAL A 99 -6.12 18.74 11.27
C VAL A 99 -5.28 19.19 12.48
N PRO A 100 -4.86 18.26 13.36
CA PRO A 100 -3.96 18.59 14.46
C PRO A 100 -2.66 19.24 13.97
N ALA A 101 -2.20 20.26 14.69
CA ALA A 101 -0.94 20.93 14.36
C ALA A 101 0.22 19.93 14.46
N GLY A 102 1.05 19.86 13.41
CA GLY A 102 2.22 18.99 13.37
C GLY A 102 1.92 17.51 13.17
N LEU A 103 0.71 17.15 12.71
CA LEU A 103 0.33 15.76 12.42
C LEU A 103 1.32 15.10 11.44
N ASP A 104 1.97 14.02 11.87
CA ASP A 104 2.78 13.18 10.99
C ASP A 104 1.91 12.06 10.38
N PHE A 105 2.22 11.66 9.13
CA PHE A 105 1.46 10.59 8.49
C PHE A 105 1.54 9.28 9.29
N ARG A 106 2.65 9.03 9.99
CA ARG A 106 2.87 7.84 10.82
C ARG A 106 1.89 7.76 11.99
N ASP A 107 1.45 8.90 12.51
CA ASP A 107 0.44 8.94 13.58
C ASP A 107 -0.91 8.38 13.13
N THR A 108 -1.17 8.40 11.82
CA THR A 108 -2.43 7.98 11.20
C THR A 108 -2.39 6.57 10.61
N LEU A 109 -1.24 5.89 10.71
CA LEU A 109 -1.12 4.48 10.34
C LEU A 109 -1.93 3.61 11.31
N PRO A 110 -2.38 2.41 10.90
CA PRO A 110 -3.00 1.46 11.81
C PRO A 110 -2.08 1.15 13.00
N GLY A 111 -2.58 1.38 14.22
CA GLY A 111 -1.80 1.29 15.48
C GLY A 111 -1.02 2.55 15.86
N GLY A 112 -1.12 3.62 15.08
CA GLY A 112 -0.54 4.93 15.38
C GLY A 112 -1.34 5.71 16.43
N ALA A 113 -0.82 6.89 16.83
CA ALA A 113 -1.42 7.70 17.89
C ALA A 113 -2.89 8.08 17.59
N CYS A 114 -3.22 8.41 16.34
CA CYS A 114 -4.57 8.80 15.94
C CYS A 114 -5.59 7.66 15.92
N ASP A 115 -5.16 6.39 16.00
CA ASP A 115 -6.11 5.27 16.09
C ASP A 115 -6.81 5.20 17.46
N ALA A 116 -6.18 5.77 18.50
CA ALA A 116 -6.71 5.82 19.86
C ALA A 116 -7.19 7.23 20.29
N ASP A 117 -6.79 8.28 19.57
CA ASP A 117 -7.13 9.66 19.91
C ASP A 117 -8.51 10.06 19.34
N PRO A 118 -9.50 10.39 20.19
CA PRO A 118 -10.81 10.87 19.75
C PRO A 118 -10.73 12.16 18.92
N ALA A 119 -9.70 12.99 19.11
CA ALA A 119 -9.50 14.22 18.33
C ALA A 119 -9.23 13.92 16.85
N CYS A 120 -8.67 12.74 16.54
CA CYS A 120 -8.44 12.30 15.17
C CYS A 120 -9.67 11.62 14.53
N ALA A 121 -10.77 11.41 15.25
CA ALA A 121 -11.88 10.58 14.75
C ALA A 121 -12.46 11.09 13.40
N ALA A 122 -12.57 12.40 13.23
CA ALA A 122 -13.11 13.02 12.02
C ALA A 122 -12.21 12.83 10.77
N LEU A 123 -10.90 12.67 10.96
CA LEU A 123 -9.92 12.50 9.87
C LEU A 123 -9.60 11.03 9.57
N MET A 124 -9.91 10.08 10.47
CA MET A 124 -9.47 8.70 10.30
C MET A 124 -10.15 7.94 9.16
N GLU A 125 -11.43 8.19 8.86
CA GLU A 125 -12.11 7.49 7.75
C GLU A 125 -11.48 7.78 6.37
N PRO A 126 -11.28 9.04 5.95
CA PRO A 126 -10.61 9.32 4.67
C PRO A 126 -9.16 8.83 4.65
N LEU A 127 -8.43 8.95 5.76
CA LEU A 127 -7.04 8.49 5.84
C LEU A 127 -6.91 6.97 5.81
N ARG A 128 -7.83 6.22 6.42
CA ARG A 128 -7.88 4.76 6.30
C ARG A 128 -8.03 4.32 4.86
N ARG A 129 -8.90 4.98 4.08
CA ARG A 129 -9.06 4.69 2.65
C ARG A 129 -7.80 5.01 1.85
N PHE A 130 -7.12 6.10 2.18
CA PHE A 130 -5.82 6.44 1.58
C PHE A 130 -4.80 5.32 1.85
N TRP A 131 -4.63 4.90 3.11
CA TRP A 131 -3.69 3.84 3.48
C TRP A 131 -4.01 2.50 2.83
N LEU A 132 -5.30 2.12 2.77
CA LEU A 132 -5.73 0.90 2.09
C LEU A 132 -5.42 0.90 0.59
N ARG A 133 -5.53 2.07 -0.07
CA ARG A 133 -5.16 2.22 -1.49
C ARG A 133 -3.64 2.20 -1.70
N LEU A 134 -2.89 2.74 -0.75
CA LEU A 134 -1.43 2.75 -0.81
C LEU A 134 -0.85 1.34 -0.61
N ALA A 135 -1.41 0.60 0.35
CA ALA A 135 -0.93 -0.72 0.76
C ALA A 135 -0.67 -1.65 -0.44
N LEU A 136 0.36 -2.49 -0.31
CA LEU A 136 0.60 -3.60 -1.25
C LEU A 136 -0.70 -4.40 -1.45
N PRO A 137 -1.09 -4.81 -2.66
CA PRO A 137 -2.29 -5.62 -2.89
C PRO A 137 -2.31 -6.92 -2.05
N ASP A 138 -3.46 -7.26 -1.47
CA ASP A 138 -3.66 -8.51 -0.74
C ASP A 138 -4.08 -9.61 -1.71
N VAL A 139 -3.11 -10.31 -2.28
CA VAL A 139 -3.37 -11.35 -3.29
C VAL A 139 -2.75 -12.66 -2.83
N TRP A 140 -3.59 -13.66 -2.64
CA TRP A 140 -3.20 -15.03 -2.31
C TRP A 140 -3.47 -15.92 -3.51
N GLU A 141 -2.56 -16.84 -3.81
CA GLU A 141 -2.74 -17.85 -4.88
C GLU A 141 -4.02 -18.66 -4.69
N GLU A 142 -4.35 -19.00 -3.44
CA GLU A 142 -5.54 -19.76 -3.07
C GLU A 142 -6.86 -18.95 -3.22
N ASP A 143 -6.81 -17.66 -3.55
CA ASP A 143 -7.97 -16.87 -3.94
C ASP A 143 -8.29 -17.02 -5.44
N GLU A 144 -7.45 -17.73 -6.22
CA GLU A 144 -7.65 -18.00 -7.67
C GLU A 144 -8.34 -19.34 -7.96
N LEU A 145 -8.42 -20.24 -6.97
CA LEU A 145 -9.06 -21.56 -7.05
C LEU A 145 -10.55 -21.49 -6.66
#